data_AF-A0A3C1CIV7-F1
#
_entry.id   AF-A0A3C1CIV7-F1
#
_cell.length_a   1.000
_cell.length_b   1.000
_cell.length_c   1.000
_cell.angle_alpha   90.00
_cell.angle_beta   90.00
_cell.angle_gamma   90.00
#
_symmetry.space_group_name_H-M   'P 1'
#
loop_
_entity.id
_entity.type
_entity.pdbx_description
1 polymer ?
#
loop_
_entity_poly.entity_id
_entity_poly.type
_entity_poly.pdbx_seq_one_letter_code
_entity_poly.pdbx_strand_id
1 'polypeptide(L)' 'MWGWGVDGGIEPPAGVALRPITAVRGWGPPASVVALARWAAWRWAGPLPLLLRTASPSSLVRSLPDPPSPRPPGGDRG' A
#
# COMPACT_ATOMS: atom_id res chain seq x y z
N MET A 1 3.11 -16.21 -4.82
CA MET A 1 2.51 -15.43 -3.73
C MET A 1 3.19 -14.08 -3.69
N TRP A 2 2.43 -12.98 -3.63
CA TRP A 2 2.96 -11.61 -3.61
C TRP A 2 2.70 -11.00 -2.23
N GLY A 3 3.59 -10.16 -1.75
CA GLY A 3 3.49 -9.47 -0.47
C GLY A 3 4.02 -8.04 -0.59
N TRP A 4 3.63 -7.18 0.34
CA TRP A 4 4.02 -5.78 0.37
C TRP A 4 5.02 -5.55 1.50
N GLY A 5 6.15 -4.91 1.20
CA GLY A 5 7.07 -4.41 2.23
C GLY A 5 6.50 -3.15 2.88
N VAL A 6 6.63 -3.03 4.19
CA VAL A 6 6.44 -1.76 4.89
C VAL A 6 7.82 -1.12 4.99
N ASP A 7 7.91 0.19 4.75
CA ASP A 7 9.18 0.91 4.85
C ASP A 7 9.72 0.81 6.28
N GLY A 8 10.86 0.13 6.42
CA GLY A 8 11.41 -0.31 7.69
C GLY A 8 12.34 -1.50 7.49
N GLY A 9 13.65 -1.27 7.60
CA GLY A 9 14.63 -2.36 7.67
C GLY A 9 14.33 -3.24 8.88
N ILE A 10 13.98 -4.49 8.62
CA ILE A 10 13.73 -5.47 9.68
C ILE A 10 15.04 -6.24 9.88
N GLU A 11 15.62 -6.15 11.07
CA GLU A 11 16.74 -7.03 11.43
C GLU A 11 16.19 -8.45 11.60
N PRO A 12 16.65 -9.43 10.80
CA PRO A 12 16.16 -10.80 10.92
C PRO A 12 16.62 -11.42 12.25
N PRO A 13 15.78 -12.26 12.90
CA PRO A 13 16.22 -13.05 14.05
C PRO A 13 17.45 -13.89 13.72
N ALA A 14 18.34 -14.09 14.70
CA ALA A 14 19.58 -14.85 14.51
C ALA A 14 19.31 -16.24 13.91
N GLY A 15 20.02 -16.58 12.83
CA GLY A 15 19.85 -17.84 12.10
C GLY A 15 18.78 -17.84 11.00
N VAL A 16 18.05 -16.73 10.79
CA VAL A 16 17.06 -16.61 9.70
C VAL A 16 17.69 -15.98 8.47
N ALA A 17 17.88 -16.76 7.40
CA ALA A 17 18.29 -16.25 6.11
C ALA A 17 17.09 -15.68 5.33
N LEU A 18 17.14 -14.37 5.02
CA LEU A 18 16.13 -13.73 4.18
C LEU A 18 16.28 -14.16 2.72
N ARG A 19 15.15 -14.46 2.06
CA ARG A 19 15.13 -14.73 0.62
C ARG A 19 15.13 -13.40 -0.15
N PRO A 20 15.91 -13.28 -1.24
CA PRO A 20 15.92 -12.06 -2.04
C PRO A 20 14.55 -11.83 -2.70
N ILE A 21 14.13 -10.56 -2.75
CA ILE A 21 12.90 -10.14 -3.43
C ILE A 21 13.10 -10.35 -4.94
N THR A 22 12.26 -11.18 -5.55
CA THR A 22 12.43 -11.58 -6.96
C THR A 22 11.95 -10.52 -7.96
N ALA A 23 10.98 -9.69 -7.57
CA ALA A 23 10.49 -8.55 -8.35
C ALA A 23 9.61 -7.62 -7.50
N VAL A 24 9.82 -6.31 -7.60
CA VAL A 24 8.86 -5.29 -7.13
C VAL A 24 7.93 -4.97 -8.29
N ARG A 25 6.65 -5.33 -8.16
CA ARG A 25 5.69 -5.25 -9.27
C ARG A 25 4.87 -3.96 -9.27
N GLY A 26 4.70 -3.26 -8.14
CA GLY A 26 3.96 -1.98 -8.12
C GLY A 26 4.02 -1.29 -6.76
N TRP A 27 3.40 -0.11 -6.67
CA TRP A 27 3.44 0.75 -5.47
C TRP A 27 2.60 0.28 -4.29
N GLY A 28 1.73 -0.72 -4.49
CA GLY A 28 0.85 -1.23 -3.45
C GLY A 28 -0.29 -0.29 -3.07
N PRO A 29 -1.18 -0.72 -2.16
CA PRO A 29 -2.25 0.12 -1.66
C PRO A 29 -1.67 1.28 -0.85
N PRO A 30 -2.30 2.47 -0.86
CA PRO A 30 -1.84 3.62 -0.08
C PRO A 30 -1.86 3.32 1.43
N ALA A 31 -1.03 4.03 2.20
CA ALA A 31 -0.85 3.79 3.63
C ALA A 31 -2.16 3.85 4.45
N SER A 32 -3.10 4.72 4.07
CA SER A 32 -4.44 4.81 4.69
C SER A 32 -5.25 3.52 4.55
N VAL A 33 -5.16 2.86 3.39
CA VAL A 33 -5.81 1.57 3.12
C VAL A 33 -5.15 0.46 3.94
N VAL A 34 -3.83 0.48 4.10
CA VAL A 34 -3.10 -0.47 4.97
C VAL A 34 -3.53 -0.31 6.43
N ALA A 35 -3.63 0.94 6.91
CA ALA A 35 -4.10 1.23 8.27
C ALA A 35 -5.54 0.74 8.49
N LEU A 36 -6.44 0.98 7.54
CA LEU A 36 -7.82 0.49 7.58
C LEU A 36 -7.89 -1.05 7.61
N ALA A 37 -7.11 -1.72 6.76
CA ALA A 37 -7.07 -3.18 6.72
C ALA A 37 -6.55 -3.78 8.04
N ARG A 38 -5.57 -3.13 8.69
CA ARG A 38 -5.08 -3.53 10.02
C ARG A 38 -6.15 -3.38 11.10
N TRP A 39 -6.85 -2.25 11.14
CA TRP A 39 -7.95 -2.04 12.08
C TRP A 39 -9.06 -3.08 11.87
N ALA A 40 -9.42 -3.36 10.62
CA ALA A 40 -10.44 -4.35 10.28
C ALA A 40 -10.02 -5.77 10.70
N ALA A 41 -8.77 -6.17 10.42
CA ALA A 41 -8.24 -7.46 10.85
C ALA A 41 -8.32 -7.62 12.38
N TRP A 42 -7.94 -6.59 13.13
CA TRP A 42 -8.04 -6.58 14.59
C TRP A 42 -9.51 -6.62 15.07
N ARG A 43 -10.39 -5.80 14.49
CA ARG A 43 -11.78 -5.66 14.93
C ARG A 43 -12.62 -6.92 14.73
N TRP A 44 -12.34 -7.66 13.67
CA TRP A 44 -13.12 -8.85 13.25
C TRP A 44 -12.31 -10.15 13.28
N ALA A 45 -11.11 -10.15 13.88
CA ALA A 45 -10.20 -11.31 13.90
C ALA A 45 -9.96 -11.94 12.50
N GLY A 46 -9.92 -11.09 11.47
CA GLY A 46 -9.81 -11.52 10.07
C GLY A 46 -8.36 -11.56 9.55
N PRO A 47 -8.08 -12.33 8.49
CA PRO A 47 -6.75 -12.38 7.91
C PRO A 47 -6.44 -11.07 7.16
N LEU A 48 -5.47 -10.30 7.68
CA LEU A 48 -4.97 -9.07 7.04
C LEU A 48 -4.61 -9.24 5.54
N PRO A 49 -3.97 -10.34 5.10
CA PRO A 49 -3.68 -10.54 3.67
C PRO A 49 -4.93 -10.59 2.79
N LEU A 50 -6.06 -11.07 3.31
CA LEU A 50 -7.32 -11.12 2.57
C LEU A 50 -7.90 -9.71 2.38
N LEU A 51 -7.90 -8.91 3.44
CA LEU A 51 -8.38 -7.52 3.41
C LEU A 51 -7.53 -6.64 2.48
N LEU A 52 -6.22 -6.82 2.50
CA LEU A 52 -5.32 -6.13 1.57
C LEU A 52 -5.54 -6.57 0.12
N ARG A 53 -5.83 -7.85 -0.14
CA ARG A 53 -6.19 -8.32 -1.48
C ARG A 53 -7.48 -7.68 -1.98
N THR A 54 -8.50 -7.56 -1.14
CA THR A 54 -9.77 -6.91 -1.52
C THR A 54 -9.61 -5.42 -1.76
N ALA A 55 -8.70 -4.76 -1.05
CA ALA A 55 -8.44 -3.33 -1.20
C ALA A 55 -7.39 -3.01 -2.27
N SER A 56 -6.74 -4.03 -2.85
CA SER A 56 -5.77 -3.85 -3.93
C SER A 56 -6.51 -3.80 -5.27
N PRO A 57 -6.13 -2.91 -6.19
CA PRO A 57 -6.61 -2.97 -7.56
C PRO A 57 -6.29 -4.33 -8.18
N SER A 58 -7.18 -4.85 -9.02
CA SER A 58 -6.97 -6.10 -9.77
C SER A 58 -5.81 -6.00 -10.78
N SER A 59 -5.42 -4.78 -11.12
CA SER A 59 -4.30 -4.47 -12.01
C SER A 59 -3.14 -3.81 -11.25
N LEU A 60 -1.94 -4.02 -11.78
CA LEU A 60 -0.68 -3.58 -11.20
C LEU A 60 -0.46 -2.07 -11.43
N VAL A 61 -0.49 -1.26 -10.37
CA VAL A 61 -0.17 0.17 -10.44
C VAL A 61 1.36 0.35 -10.51
N ARG A 62 1.88 0.62 -11.71
CA ARG A 62 3.32 0.82 -11.96
C ARG A 62 3.81 2.23 -11.69
N SER A 63 2.92 3.22 -11.85
CA SER A 63 3.16 4.64 -11.53
C SER A 63 1.90 5.23 -10.91
N LEU A 64 2.08 6.14 -9.96
CA LEU A 64 1.00 6.96 -9.42
C LEU A 64 0.62 8.01 -10.49
N PRO A 65 -0.66 8.39 -10.61
CA PRO A 65 -1.06 9.54 -11.41
C PRO A 65 -0.39 10.81 -10.88
N ASP A 66 -0.07 11.75 -11.76
CA ASP A 66 0.38 13.07 -11.33
C ASP A 66 -0.66 13.72 -10.42
N PRO A 67 -0.24 14.41 -9.34
CA PRO A 67 -1.16 15.12 -8.47
C PRO A 67 -1.93 16.16 -9.28
N PRO A 68 -3.23 16.36 -9.00
CA PRO A 68 -4.03 17.35 -9.72
C PRO A 68 -3.38 18.72 -9.58
N SER A 69 -3.20 19.42 -10.70
CA SER A 69 -2.66 20.79 -10.68
C SER A 69 -3.60 21.69 -9.86
N PRO A 70 -3.06 22.64 -9.06
CA PRO A 70 -3.88 23.59 -8.32
C PRO A 70 -4.84 24.29 -9.27
N ARG A 71 -6.15 24.21 -8.99
CA ARG A 71 -7.14 25.00 -9.72
C ARG A 71 -6.84 26.48 -9.41
N PRO A 72 -6.61 27.34 -10.42
CA PRO A 72 -6.42 28.76 -10.16
C PRO A 72 -7.65 29.31 -9.42
N PRO A 73 -7.46 30.22 -8.45
CA PRO A 73 -8.58 30.86 -7.76
C PRO A 73 -9.48 31.48 -8.83
N GLY A 74 -10.75 31.09 -8.82
CA GLY A 74 -11.73 31.59 -9.78
C GLY A 74 -11.77 33.10 -9.66
N GLY A 75 -11.37 33.79 -10.73
CA GLY A 75 -11.51 35.24 -10.83
C GLY A 75 -12.98 35.58 -10.64
N ASP A 76 -13.27 36.21 -9.51
CA ASP A 76 -14.47 37.00 -9.29
C ASP A 76 -14.52 38.07 -10.37
N ARG A 77 -15.36 37.86 -11.38
CA ARG A 77 -15.78 38.98 -12.22
C ARG A 77 -16.80 39.77 -11.42
N GLY A 78 -16.53 41.07 -11.31
CA GLY A 78 -17.34 42.06 -10.61
C GLY A 78 -18.68 42.35 -11.24
#